data_AF-A0A536EEC4-F1
#
_entry.id   AF-A0A536EEC4-F1
#
_cell.length_a   1.000
_cell.length_b   1.000
_cell.length_c   1.000
_cell.angle_alpha   90.00
_cell.angle_beta   90.00
_cell.angle_gamma   90.00
#
_symmetry.space_group_name_H-M   'P 1'
#
loop_
_entity.id
_entity.type
_entity.pdbx_description
1 polymer ?
#
loop_
_entity_poly.entity_id
_entity_poly.type
_entity_poly.pdbx_seq_one_letter_code
_entity_poly.pdbx_strand_id
1 'polypeptide(L)'
;MQRGGRLRAEPPAPGIRELVETISSQQRVIVVLADRRHGRVFTWSEGTRMIEHLRVEAPDEPRRPEAAAGLAMISPHRDESERRHFVNIGRRVTRIHRATPAGYILFGGPEEDLAVLRLELSSSTRKVRLGTIDVPANAKKGEVARAVAEFMQAEQHDFQRQVVDDLIAAREDGTAVMGLRPTTDAVSAGRAMLLVVDAGYGKRSQVEALFRRALETGCRIQVIRGDPALHLAGSIGAHLRLPR
;
A
#
# COMPACT_ATOMS: atom_id res chain seq x y z
N MET A 1 -25.61 47.85 1.05
CA MET A 1 -24.95 46.76 1.80
C MET A 1 -25.55 45.43 1.34
N GLN A 2 -24.90 44.69 0.45
CA GLN A 2 -25.33 43.34 0.06
C GLN A 2 -24.31 42.32 0.57
N ARG A 3 -24.74 41.40 1.43
CA ARG A 3 -23.95 40.26 1.90
C ARG A 3 -24.00 39.18 0.83
N GLY A 4 -22.90 38.98 0.11
CA GLY A 4 -22.73 37.85 -0.81
C GLY A 4 -22.62 36.54 -0.04
N GLY A 5 -23.70 35.75 -0.05
CA GLY A 5 -23.69 34.37 0.44
C GLY A 5 -22.88 33.48 -0.50
N ARG A 6 -21.77 32.94 -0.01
CA ARG A 6 -21.04 31.86 -0.70
C ARG A 6 -21.89 30.59 -0.63
N LEU A 7 -22.62 30.29 -1.69
CA LEU A 7 -23.17 28.97 -1.93
C LEU A 7 -21.99 28.00 -2.13
N ARG A 8 -21.65 27.23 -1.10
CA ARG A 8 -20.87 26.00 -1.31
C ARG A 8 -21.80 25.05 -2.06
N ALA A 9 -21.62 24.94 -3.38
CA ALA A 9 -22.23 23.85 -4.13
C ALA A 9 -21.70 22.55 -3.52
N GLU A 10 -22.61 21.75 -2.95
CA GLU A 10 -22.29 20.41 -2.51
C GLU A 10 -21.94 19.60 -3.77
N PRO A 11 -20.76 18.95 -3.82
CA PRO A 11 -20.39 18.17 -4.99
C PRO A 11 -21.44 17.05 -5.17
N PRO A 12 -21.81 16.71 -6.43
CA PRO A 12 -22.75 15.63 -6.68
C PRO A 12 -22.25 14.34 -6.02
N ALA A 13 -23.19 13.53 -5.53
CA ALA A 13 -22.86 12.24 -4.92
C ALA A 13 -21.99 11.42 -5.90
N PRO A 14 -20.88 10.82 -5.42
CA PRO A 14 -19.95 10.09 -6.29
C PRO A 14 -20.66 8.91 -6.95
N GLY A 15 -20.37 8.67 -8.23
CA GLY A 15 -20.87 7.50 -8.95
C GLY A 15 -20.20 6.21 -8.47
N ILE A 16 -20.75 5.06 -8.91
CA ILE A 16 -20.24 3.73 -8.54
C ILE A 16 -18.76 3.59 -8.91
N ARG A 17 -18.34 4.17 -10.04
CA ARG A 17 -16.96 4.13 -10.49
C ARG A 17 -16.02 4.82 -9.50
N GLU A 18 -16.33 6.05 -9.11
CA GLU A 18 -15.51 6.82 -8.19
C GLU A 18 -15.40 6.11 -6.82
N LEU A 19 -16.48 5.46 -6.38
CA LEU A 19 -16.48 4.64 -5.17
C LEU A 19 -15.59 3.40 -5.32
N VAL A 20 -15.69 2.66 -6.43
CA VAL A 20 -14.85 1.47 -6.70
C VAL A 20 -13.37 1.85 -6.75
N GLU A 21 -13.02 2.93 -7.45
CA GLU A 21 -11.63 3.42 -7.52
C GLU A 21 -11.10 3.81 -6.13
N THR A 22 -11.90 4.53 -5.34
CA THR A 22 -11.49 5.01 -4.01
C THR A 22 -11.35 3.88 -3.00
N ILE A 23 -12.24 2.88 -3.03
CA ILE A 23 -12.20 1.75 -2.09
C ILE A 23 -11.02 0.83 -2.41
N SER A 24 -10.72 0.61 -3.69
CA SER A 24 -9.63 -0.28 -4.10
C SER A 24 -8.24 0.28 -3.80
N SER A 25 -8.07 1.61 -3.66
CA SER A 25 -6.75 2.23 -3.47
C SER A 25 -6.33 2.47 -2.01
N GLN A 26 -7.24 2.31 -1.05
CA GLN A 26 -6.97 2.60 0.37
C GLN A 26 -6.21 1.48 1.09
N GLN A 27 -4.96 1.27 0.70
CA GLN A 27 -4.03 0.47 1.49
C GLN A 27 -3.49 1.29 2.66
N ARG A 28 -3.61 0.75 3.88
CA ARG A 28 -2.96 1.32 5.06
C ARG A 28 -1.50 0.86 5.10
N VAL A 29 -0.62 1.81 5.43
CA VAL A 29 0.82 1.63 5.47
C VAL A 29 1.31 1.99 6.87
N ILE A 30 2.09 1.10 7.47
CA ILE A 30 2.92 1.44 8.64
C ILE A 30 4.32 1.78 8.13
N VAL A 31 4.88 2.87 8.60
CA VAL A 31 6.24 3.29 8.23
C VAL A 31 7.10 3.26 9.47
N VAL A 32 8.26 2.61 9.38
CA VAL A 32 9.18 2.41 10.48
C VAL A 32 10.52 3.02 10.08
N LEU A 33 10.88 4.11 10.75
CA LEU A 33 12.18 4.72 10.61
C LEU A 33 13.03 4.33 11.79
N ALA A 34 14.17 3.68 11.56
CA ALA A 34 15.02 3.22 12.65
C ALA A 34 16.51 3.30 12.32
N ASP A 35 17.29 3.69 13.30
CA ASP A 35 18.73 3.44 13.39
C ASP A 35 19.03 2.89 14.80
N ARG A 36 20.30 2.64 15.14
CA ARG A 36 20.68 2.13 16.48
C ARG A 36 20.23 3.01 17.66
N ARG A 37 19.94 4.28 17.41
CA ARG A 37 19.63 5.30 18.40
C ARG A 37 18.22 5.87 18.29
N HIS A 38 17.57 5.87 17.15
CA HIS A 38 16.28 6.53 16.93
C HIS A 38 15.30 5.54 16.34
N GLY A 39 14.06 5.58 16.83
CA GLY A 39 12.95 4.79 16.30
C GLY A 39 11.70 5.64 16.17
N ARG A 40 11.12 5.72 14.97
CA ARG A 40 9.88 6.44 14.70
C ARG A 40 8.92 5.55 13.93
N VAL A 41 7.65 5.58 14.32
CA VAL A 41 6.61 4.77 13.67
C VAL A 41 5.46 5.67 13.26
N PHE A 42 5.08 5.58 11.98
CA PHE A 42 3.97 6.31 11.39
C PHE A 42 2.91 5.36 10.85
N THR A 43 1.69 5.89 10.71
CA THR A 43 0.68 5.31 9.83
C THR A 43 0.29 6.31 8.76
N TRP A 44 0.02 5.79 7.58
CA TRP A 44 -0.44 6.57 6.44
C TRP A 44 -1.42 5.73 5.61
N SER A 45 -2.36 6.39 4.96
CA SER A 45 -3.15 5.85 3.85
C SER A 45 -3.42 6.95 2.85
N GLU A 46 -3.71 6.59 1.61
CA GLU A 46 -4.01 7.56 0.56
C GLU A 46 -5.12 8.53 0.99
N GLY A 47 -4.96 9.82 0.66
CA GLY A 47 -5.90 10.88 1.02
C GLY A 47 -5.90 11.28 2.50
N THR A 48 -5.07 10.68 3.34
CA THR A 48 -5.00 10.99 4.78
C THR A 48 -3.70 11.68 5.19
N ARG A 49 -3.76 12.39 6.33
CA ARG A 49 -2.56 12.94 6.96
C ARG A 49 -1.78 11.82 7.64
N MET A 50 -0.48 11.75 7.39
CA MET A 50 0.42 10.86 8.15
C MET A 50 0.31 11.12 9.66
N ILE A 51 0.25 10.07 10.48
CA ILE A 51 0.15 10.13 11.94
C ILE A 51 1.40 9.50 12.54
N GLU A 52 2.07 10.19 13.47
CA GLU A 52 3.23 9.65 14.21
C GLU A 52 2.75 9.01 15.51
N HIS A 53 3.04 7.74 15.71
CA HIS A 53 2.57 6.93 16.86
C HIS A 53 3.67 6.65 17.88
N LEU A 54 4.92 6.81 17.46
CA LEU A 54 6.10 6.56 18.27
C LEU A 54 7.21 7.48 17.81
N ARG A 55 7.91 8.06 18.79
CA ARG A 55 9.27 8.57 18.67
C ARG A 55 10.01 8.12 19.90
N VAL A 56 11.07 7.36 19.71
CA VAL A 56 11.94 6.85 20.77
C VAL A 56 13.38 7.10 20.41
N GLU A 57 14.17 7.34 21.45
CA GLU A 57 15.62 7.40 21.36
C GLU A 57 16.17 6.32 22.29
N ALA A 58 17.21 5.59 21.84
CA ALA A 58 17.94 4.68 22.68
C ALA A 58 18.64 5.49 23.79
N PRO A 59 18.63 5.03 25.05
CA PRO A 59 19.27 5.75 26.14
C PRO A 59 20.76 5.96 25.87
N ASP A 60 21.28 7.15 26.23
CA ASP A 60 22.72 7.41 26.22
C ASP A 60 23.40 6.54 27.28
N GLU A 61 24.10 5.51 26.84
CA GLU A 61 24.97 4.74 27.73
C GLU A 61 26.26 5.57 27.96
N PRO A 62 26.65 5.85 29.22
CA PRO A 62 27.79 6.71 29.51
C PRO A 62 29.05 6.22 28.78
N ARG A 63 29.70 7.11 28.02
CA ARG A 63 31.05 6.84 27.51
C ARG A 63 31.95 6.58 28.73
N ARG A 64 32.45 5.35 28.88
CA ARG A 64 33.45 5.06 29.92
C ARG A 64 34.72 5.90 29.66
N PRO A 65 35.40 6.38 30.71
CA PRO A 65 36.65 7.12 30.58
C PRO A 65 37.69 6.32 29.79
N GLU A 66 38.48 7.03 28.97
CA GLU A 66 39.53 6.47 28.09
C GLU A 66 40.58 5.62 28.83
N ALA A 67 40.71 5.78 30.15
CA ALA A 67 41.58 4.95 30.99
C ALA A 67 41.18 3.46 31.03
N ALA A 68 39.99 3.08 30.54
CA ALA A 68 39.55 1.70 30.39
C ALA A 68 39.69 1.13 28.95
N ALA A 69 40.32 1.88 28.03
CA ALA A 69 40.41 1.52 26.61
C ALA A 69 41.22 0.23 26.33
N GLY A 70 42.11 -0.16 27.25
CA GLY A 70 42.93 -1.38 27.10
C GLY A 70 42.21 -2.71 27.31
N LEU A 71 40.93 -2.70 27.74
CA LEU A 71 40.14 -3.90 28.06
C LEU A 71 38.75 -3.91 27.41
N ALA A 72 38.48 -3.01 26.46
CA ALA A 72 37.18 -2.89 25.81
C ALA A 72 36.98 -3.99 24.74
N MET A 73 36.93 -5.24 25.19
CA MET A 73 36.11 -6.27 24.54
C MET A 73 34.73 -5.66 24.30
N ILE A 74 34.17 -5.86 23.10
CA ILE A 74 32.79 -5.56 22.74
C ILE A 74 31.90 -6.01 23.92
N SER A 75 31.43 -5.06 24.72
CA SER A 75 30.75 -5.39 25.97
C SER A 75 29.35 -5.92 25.63
N PRO A 76 28.94 -7.11 26.11
CA PRO A 76 27.61 -7.70 25.84
C PRO A 76 26.43 -6.77 26.13
N HIS A 77 26.65 -5.76 26.99
CA HIS A 77 25.64 -4.78 27.39
C HIS A 77 25.25 -3.78 26.27
N ARG A 78 26.15 -3.44 25.34
CA ARG A 78 25.83 -2.54 24.22
C ARG A 78 24.90 -3.21 23.21
N ASP A 79 25.23 -4.43 22.80
CA ASP A 79 24.42 -5.24 21.90
C ASP A 79 23.02 -5.52 22.49
N GLU A 80 22.94 -5.74 23.80
CA GLU A 80 21.67 -5.95 24.50
C GLU A 80 20.81 -4.67 24.57
N SER A 81 21.40 -3.49 24.75
CA SER A 81 20.67 -2.22 24.70
C SER A 81 20.14 -1.90 23.30
N GLU A 82 20.96 -2.11 22.27
CA GLU A 82 20.56 -1.96 20.86
C GLU A 82 19.46 -2.96 20.47
N ARG A 83 19.61 -4.23 20.85
CA ARG A 83 18.58 -5.25 20.62
C ARG A 83 17.26 -4.89 21.32
N ARG A 84 17.30 -4.45 22.57
CA ARG A 84 16.10 -4.00 23.31
C ARG A 84 15.41 -2.82 22.63
N HIS A 85 16.18 -1.89 22.04
CA HIS A 85 15.62 -0.80 21.24
C HIS A 85 14.79 -1.32 20.06
N PHE A 86 15.35 -2.21 19.24
CA PHE A 86 14.64 -2.79 18.09
C PHE A 86 13.45 -3.67 18.50
N VAL A 87 13.57 -4.46 19.58
CA VAL A 87 12.45 -5.24 20.14
C VAL A 87 11.28 -4.33 20.53
N ASN A 88 11.56 -3.19 21.16
CA ASN A 88 10.53 -2.23 21.57
C ASN A 88 9.82 -1.61 20.36
N ILE A 89 10.57 -1.26 19.30
CA ILE A 89 10.00 -0.79 18.03
C ILE A 89 9.12 -1.87 17.41
N GLY A 90 9.62 -3.11 17.28
CA GLY A 90 8.87 -4.24 16.70
C GLY A 90 7.58 -4.56 17.45
N ARG A 91 7.60 -4.50 18.79
CA ARG A 91 6.40 -4.63 19.63
C ARG A 91 5.38 -3.52 19.36
N ARG A 92 5.84 -2.28 19.18
CA ARG A 92 4.96 -1.14 18.87
C ARG A 92 4.33 -1.28 17.50
N VAL A 93 5.10 -1.67 16.48
CA VAL A 93 4.61 -1.97 15.12
C VAL A 93 3.54 -3.06 15.18
N THR A 94 3.81 -4.15 15.91
CA THR A 94 2.84 -5.24 16.09
C THR A 94 1.54 -4.76 16.73
N ARG A 95 1.63 -3.90 17.75
CA ARG A 95 0.45 -3.34 18.41
C ARG A 95 -0.37 -2.46 17.48
N ILE A 96 0.29 -1.61 16.69
CA ILE A 96 -0.37 -0.75 15.69
C ILE A 96 -1.05 -1.61 14.63
N HIS A 97 -0.35 -2.60 14.07
CA HIS A 97 -0.91 -3.51 13.06
C HIS A 97 -2.13 -4.30 13.57
N ARG A 98 -2.09 -4.76 14.83
CA ARG A 98 -3.24 -5.45 15.44
C ARG A 98 -4.45 -4.55 15.64
N ALA A 99 -4.24 -3.29 16.02
CA ALA A 99 -5.31 -2.32 16.20
C ALA A 99 -5.87 -1.82 14.87
N THR A 100 -5.02 -1.72 13.85
CA THR A 100 -5.38 -1.25 12.51
C THR A 100 -4.52 -1.98 11.48
N PRO A 101 -5.05 -3.06 10.88
CA PRO A 101 -4.30 -3.87 9.91
C PRO A 101 -3.79 -3.03 8.73
N ALA A 102 -2.53 -3.25 8.41
CA ALA A 102 -1.82 -2.60 7.32
C ALA A 102 -1.56 -3.60 6.19
N GLY A 103 -1.67 -3.15 4.95
CA GLY A 103 -1.29 -3.93 3.77
C GLY A 103 0.23 -3.92 3.54
N TYR A 104 0.90 -2.85 4.01
CA TYR A 104 2.35 -2.66 3.88
C TYR A 104 3.00 -2.20 5.18
N ILE A 105 4.25 -2.61 5.35
CA ILE A 105 5.17 -2.06 6.35
C ILE A 105 6.44 -1.62 5.63
N LEU A 106 6.70 -0.32 5.62
CA LEU A 106 7.85 0.28 4.95
C LEU A 106 8.92 0.64 5.96
N PHE A 107 10.18 0.36 5.65
CA PHE A 107 11.34 0.65 6.48
C PHE A 107 12.20 1.74 5.87
N GLY A 108 12.76 2.63 6.70
CA GLY A 108 13.76 3.60 6.30
C GLY A 108 14.83 3.78 7.38
N GLY A 109 16.06 4.02 6.98
CA GLY A 109 17.25 4.03 7.83
C GLY A 109 18.35 3.12 7.28
N PRO A 110 19.47 2.96 8.02
CA PRO A 110 20.58 2.11 7.60
C PRO A 110 20.14 0.65 7.47
N GLU A 111 20.43 0.00 6.34
CA GLU A 111 19.96 -1.36 6.06
C GLU A 111 20.51 -2.39 7.07
N GLU A 112 21.71 -2.19 7.62
CA GLU A 112 22.23 -3.04 8.69
C GLU A 112 21.34 -3.04 9.95
N ASP A 113 20.80 -1.88 10.32
CA ASP A 113 19.94 -1.72 11.50
C ASP A 113 18.52 -2.25 11.21
N LEU A 114 18.02 -1.99 9.99
CA LEU A 114 16.73 -2.48 9.54
C LEU A 114 16.69 -4.01 9.45
N ALA A 115 17.78 -4.65 9.02
CA ALA A 115 17.87 -6.11 8.98
C ALA A 115 17.67 -6.73 10.37
N VAL A 116 18.30 -6.16 11.40
CA VAL A 116 18.13 -6.59 12.80
C VAL A 116 16.68 -6.36 13.25
N LEU A 117 16.13 -5.18 13.00
CA LEU A 117 14.75 -4.86 13.38
C LEU A 117 13.72 -5.81 12.75
N ARG A 118 13.90 -6.19 11.48
CA ARG A 118 12.98 -7.11 10.78
C ARG A 118 12.95 -8.50 11.42
N LEU A 119 14.06 -8.97 12.00
CA LEU A 119 14.12 -10.25 12.73
C LEU A 119 13.30 -10.22 14.03
N GLU A 120 13.22 -9.05 14.68
CA GLU A 120 12.48 -8.84 15.94
C GLU A 120 10.97 -8.64 15.74
N LEU A 121 10.49 -8.56 14.49
CA LEU A 121 9.05 -8.46 14.21
C LEU A 121 8.31 -9.73 14.61
N SER A 122 7.08 -9.57 15.09
CA SER A 122 6.21 -10.73 15.35
C SER A 122 5.88 -11.50 14.06
N SER A 123 5.46 -12.75 14.20
CA SER A 123 5.04 -13.59 13.07
C SER A 123 3.88 -12.99 12.27
N SER A 124 2.92 -12.31 12.92
CA SER A 124 1.81 -11.63 12.24
C SER A 124 2.29 -10.49 11.36
N THR A 125 3.30 -9.76 11.82
CA THR A 125 3.84 -8.57 11.14
C THR A 125 4.75 -8.98 9.98
N ARG A 126 5.47 -10.10 10.09
CA ARG A 126 6.30 -10.66 9.00
C ARG A 126 5.50 -11.16 7.79
N LYS A 127 4.20 -11.46 7.94
CA LYS A 127 3.32 -11.85 6.84
C LYS A 127 2.79 -10.65 6.03
N VAL A 128 2.99 -9.44 6.53
CA VAL A 128 2.63 -8.21 5.82
C VAL A 128 3.67 -7.96 4.73
N ARG A 129 3.27 -7.31 3.63
CA ARG A 129 4.21 -6.91 2.58
C ARG A 129 5.22 -5.93 3.16
N LEU A 130 6.50 -6.28 3.09
CA LEU A 130 7.58 -5.44 3.56
C LEU A 130 8.17 -4.68 2.37
N GLY A 131 8.47 -3.41 2.57
CA GLY A 131 9.16 -2.56 1.59
C GLY A 131 10.20 -1.69 2.26
N THR A 132 11.05 -1.08 1.45
CA THR A 132 12.07 -0.13 1.91
C THR A 132 11.88 1.18 1.16
N ILE A 133 12.05 2.29 1.87
CA ILE A 133 12.07 3.64 1.32
C ILE A 133 13.42 4.28 1.67
N ASP A 134 13.99 5.00 0.71
CA ASP A 134 15.28 5.67 0.89
C ASP A 134 15.10 6.99 1.66
N VAL A 135 14.96 6.88 2.97
CA VAL A 135 14.88 8.02 3.89
C VAL A 135 15.65 7.70 5.17
N PRO A 136 16.41 8.66 5.74
CA PRO A 136 17.13 8.44 6.99
C PRO A 136 16.18 8.36 8.20
N ALA A 137 16.64 7.76 9.30
CA ALA A 137 15.81 7.56 10.50
C ALA A 137 15.24 8.87 11.10
N ASN A 138 15.98 9.97 10.93
CA ASN A 138 15.63 11.32 11.39
C ASN A 138 14.86 12.16 10.35
N ALA A 139 14.47 11.60 9.20
CA ALA A 139 13.80 12.29 8.10
C ALA A 139 12.56 13.10 8.56
N LYS A 140 12.35 14.28 7.97
CA LYS A 140 11.21 15.12 8.34
C LYS A 140 9.91 14.48 7.87
N LYS A 141 8.82 14.65 8.62
CA LYS A 141 7.51 14.04 8.31
C LYS A 141 7.04 14.24 6.85
N GLY A 142 7.29 15.41 6.26
CA GLY A 142 6.93 15.68 4.85
C GLY A 142 7.74 14.87 3.84
N GLU A 143 9.02 14.64 4.13
CA GLU A 143 9.92 13.79 3.32
C GLU A 143 9.47 12.33 3.37
N VAL A 144 9.16 11.83 4.58
CA VAL A 144 8.62 10.47 4.76
C VAL A 144 7.30 10.30 4.00
N ALA A 145 6.38 11.27 4.11
CA ALA A 145 5.10 11.21 3.42
C ALA A 145 5.25 11.17 1.89
N ARG A 146 6.21 11.92 1.35
CA ARG A 146 6.53 11.91 -0.08
C ARG A 146 7.11 10.57 -0.52
N ALA A 147 8.12 10.05 0.18
CA ALA A 147 8.73 8.75 -0.16
C ALA A 147 7.73 7.60 -0.10
N VAL A 148 6.83 7.61 0.87
CA VAL A 148 5.74 6.61 0.98
C VAL A 148 4.77 6.74 -0.20
N ALA A 149 4.38 7.96 -0.57
CA ALA A 149 3.50 8.17 -1.72
C ALA A 149 4.14 7.68 -3.02
N GLU A 150 5.42 7.99 -3.24
CA GLU A 150 6.19 7.52 -4.41
C GLU A 150 6.26 5.99 -4.45
N PHE A 151 6.61 5.33 -3.34
CA PHE A 151 6.64 3.87 -3.23
C PHE A 151 5.27 3.25 -3.56
N MET A 152 4.20 3.76 -2.95
CA MET A 152 2.86 3.22 -3.15
C MET A 152 2.34 3.45 -4.58
N GLN A 153 2.72 4.56 -5.22
CA GLN A 153 2.41 4.80 -6.63
C GLN A 153 3.12 3.80 -7.55
N ALA A 154 4.39 3.51 -7.29
CA ALA A 154 5.15 2.51 -8.04
C ALA A 154 4.52 1.11 -7.89
N GLU A 155 4.25 0.68 -6.66
CA GLU A 155 3.58 -0.60 -6.39
C GLU A 155 2.20 -0.71 -7.05
N GLN A 156 1.44 0.39 -7.04
CA GLN A 156 0.12 0.42 -7.69
C GLN A 156 0.24 0.29 -9.20
N HIS A 157 1.23 0.93 -9.82
CA HIS A 157 1.49 0.84 -11.24
C HIS A 157 1.95 -0.56 -11.64
N ASP A 158 2.85 -1.17 -10.88
CA ASP A 158 3.33 -2.53 -11.14
C ASP A 158 2.20 -3.56 -10.97
N PHE A 159 1.37 -3.40 -9.94
CA PHE A 159 0.16 -4.22 -9.78
C PHE A 159 -0.81 -4.07 -10.96
N GLN A 160 -1.04 -2.84 -11.44
CA GLN A 160 -1.92 -2.61 -12.59
C GLN A 160 -1.39 -3.29 -13.85
N ARG A 161 -0.08 -3.20 -14.10
CA ARG A 161 0.56 -3.91 -15.23
C ARG A 161 0.41 -5.41 -15.10
N GLN A 162 0.71 -5.97 -13.93
CA GLN A 162 0.56 -7.41 -13.69
C GLN A 162 -0.87 -7.89 -13.94
N VAL A 163 -1.88 -7.13 -13.49
CA VAL A 163 -3.29 -7.46 -13.76
C VAL A 163 -3.61 -7.48 -15.26
N VAL A 164 -3.02 -6.56 -16.04
CA VAL A 164 -3.21 -6.51 -17.49
C VAL A 164 -2.48 -7.67 -18.17
N ASP A 165 -1.23 -7.94 -17.78
CA ASP A 165 -0.43 -9.04 -18.32
C ASP A 165 -1.11 -10.40 -18.05
N ASP A 166 -1.58 -10.61 -16.82
CA ASP A 166 -2.33 -11.81 -16.43
C ASP A 166 -3.63 -11.95 -17.25
N LEU A 167 -4.34 -10.85 -17.51
CA LEU A 167 -5.56 -10.85 -18.32
C LEU A 167 -5.28 -11.23 -19.78
N ILE A 168 -4.18 -10.74 -20.34
CA ILE A 168 -3.76 -11.05 -21.71
C ILE A 168 -3.35 -12.52 -21.80
N ALA A 169 -2.50 -13.00 -20.88
CA ALA A 169 -2.09 -14.40 -20.84
C ALA A 169 -3.30 -15.35 -20.64
N ALA A 170 -4.20 -15.03 -19.71
CA ALA A 170 -5.41 -15.81 -19.47
C ALA A 170 -6.34 -15.86 -20.69
N ARG A 171 -6.33 -14.82 -21.55
CA ARG A 171 -7.09 -14.84 -22.80
C ARG A 171 -6.52 -15.87 -23.77
N GLU A 172 -5.20 -15.96 -23.87
CA GLU A 172 -4.52 -16.97 -24.70
C GLU A 172 -4.85 -18.39 -24.22
N ASP A 173 -4.96 -18.57 -22.90
CA ASP A 173 -5.36 -19.84 -22.27
C ASP A 173 -6.88 -20.11 -22.29
N GLY A 174 -7.68 -19.21 -22.86
CA GLY A 174 -9.15 -19.33 -22.91
C GLY A 174 -9.87 -19.14 -21.57
N THR A 175 -9.17 -18.65 -20.53
CA THR A 175 -9.70 -18.38 -19.19
C THR A 175 -10.02 -16.90 -18.95
N ALA A 176 -9.83 -16.04 -19.95
CA ALA A 176 -10.31 -14.66 -19.96
C ALA A 176 -10.95 -14.27 -21.31
N VAL A 177 -11.77 -13.21 -21.27
CA VAL A 177 -12.38 -12.60 -22.44
C VAL A 177 -12.04 -11.11 -22.49
N MET A 178 -11.86 -10.57 -23.68
CA MET A 178 -11.54 -9.15 -23.88
C MET A 178 -12.46 -8.52 -24.92
N GLY A 179 -12.64 -7.20 -24.82
CA GLY A 179 -13.58 -6.42 -25.63
C GLY A 179 -14.98 -6.37 -25.05
N LEU A 180 -15.73 -5.31 -25.40
CA LEU A 180 -16.98 -4.94 -24.74
C LEU A 180 -17.99 -6.08 -24.61
N ARG A 181 -18.30 -6.73 -25.73
CA ARG A 181 -19.42 -7.67 -25.83
C ARG A 181 -19.10 -8.99 -25.12
N PRO A 182 -17.98 -9.67 -25.40
CA PRO A 182 -17.58 -10.87 -24.65
C PRO A 182 -17.51 -10.62 -23.14
N THR A 183 -16.98 -9.48 -22.71
CA THR A 183 -16.88 -9.12 -21.29
C THR A 183 -18.25 -8.87 -20.66
N THR A 184 -19.12 -8.12 -21.33
CA THR A 184 -20.48 -7.84 -20.82
C THR A 184 -21.30 -9.12 -20.72
N ASP A 185 -21.18 -10.03 -21.69
CA ASP A 185 -21.86 -11.32 -21.68
C ASP A 185 -21.36 -12.20 -20.53
N ALA A 186 -20.03 -12.25 -20.31
CA ALA A 186 -19.43 -13.00 -19.22
C ALA A 186 -19.83 -12.46 -17.83
N VAL A 187 -19.83 -11.14 -17.65
CA VAL A 187 -20.28 -10.49 -16.41
C VAL A 187 -21.77 -10.76 -16.19
N SER A 188 -22.61 -10.54 -17.21
CA SER A 188 -24.06 -10.69 -17.10
C SER A 188 -24.49 -12.13 -16.78
N ALA A 189 -23.76 -13.11 -17.31
CA ALA A 189 -23.95 -14.53 -17.04
C ALA A 189 -23.34 -15.00 -15.71
N GLY A 190 -22.73 -14.11 -14.92
CA GLY A 190 -22.05 -14.49 -13.67
C GLY A 190 -20.86 -15.43 -13.89
N ARG A 191 -20.25 -15.44 -15.09
CA ARG A 191 -19.05 -16.21 -15.40
C ARG A 191 -17.77 -15.43 -15.13
N ALA A 192 -17.83 -14.11 -15.01
CA ALA A 192 -16.66 -13.29 -14.70
C ALA A 192 -16.33 -13.31 -13.20
N MET A 193 -15.06 -13.51 -12.85
CA MET A 193 -14.55 -13.36 -11.47
C MET A 193 -13.93 -11.98 -11.22
N LEU A 194 -13.29 -11.42 -12.23
CA LEU A 194 -12.59 -10.14 -12.18
C LEU A 194 -12.83 -9.40 -13.50
N LEU A 195 -13.47 -8.24 -13.44
CA LEU A 195 -13.63 -7.28 -14.50
C LEU A 195 -12.47 -6.28 -14.45
N VAL A 196 -11.78 -6.10 -15.57
CA VAL A 196 -10.69 -5.12 -15.74
C VAL A 196 -11.13 -4.10 -16.78
N VAL A 197 -11.12 -2.82 -16.41
CA VAL A 197 -11.57 -1.73 -17.31
C VAL A 197 -10.58 -0.57 -17.26
N ASP A 198 -10.27 0.00 -18.42
CA ASP A 198 -9.50 1.23 -18.48
C ASP A 198 -10.33 2.43 -17.97
N ALA A 199 -9.70 3.36 -17.25
CA ALA A 199 -10.32 4.55 -16.69
C ALA A 199 -10.83 5.52 -17.77
N GLY A 200 -10.25 5.51 -18.97
CA GLY A 200 -10.73 6.27 -20.13
C GLY A 200 -11.82 5.56 -20.93
N TYR A 201 -12.21 4.33 -20.56
CA TYR A 201 -13.07 3.51 -21.41
C TYR A 201 -14.54 3.93 -21.42
N GLY A 202 -15.11 4.04 -22.64
CA GLY A 202 -16.54 4.03 -22.89
C GLY A 202 -17.33 5.26 -22.43
N LYS A 203 -18.63 5.26 -22.72
CA LYS A 203 -19.55 6.27 -22.17
C LYS A 203 -19.84 5.95 -20.70
N ARG A 204 -19.88 7.00 -19.86
CA ARG A 204 -20.11 6.87 -18.41
C ARG A 204 -21.30 5.97 -18.05
N SER A 205 -22.42 6.12 -18.75
CA SER A 205 -23.64 5.30 -18.51
C SER A 205 -23.46 3.80 -18.80
N GLN A 206 -22.67 3.45 -19.80
CA GLN A 206 -22.39 2.04 -20.15
C GLN A 206 -21.50 1.38 -19.10
N VAL A 207 -20.46 2.10 -18.66
CA VAL A 207 -19.55 1.63 -17.61
C VAL A 207 -20.29 1.48 -16.27
N GLU A 208 -21.13 2.44 -15.90
CA GLU A 208 -21.91 2.36 -14.66
C GLU A 208 -22.88 1.17 -14.66
N ALA A 209 -23.55 0.89 -15.79
CA ALA A 209 -24.43 -0.28 -15.92
C ALA A 209 -23.64 -1.60 -15.77
N LEU A 210 -22.46 -1.68 -16.40
CA LEU A 210 -21.60 -2.86 -16.30
C LEU A 210 -21.06 -3.05 -14.87
N PHE A 211 -20.65 -1.96 -14.19
CA PHE A 211 -20.18 -2.01 -12.81
C PHE A 211 -21.27 -2.47 -11.86
N ARG A 212 -22.49 -1.95 -12.02
CA ARG A 212 -23.65 -2.41 -11.26
C ARG A 212 -23.85 -3.91 -11.45
N ARG A 213 -23.81 -4.40 -12.69
CA ARG A 213 -23.98 -5.83 -12.99
C ARG A 213 -22.84 -6.69 -12.43
N ALA A 214 -21.61 -6.20 -12.47
CA ALA A 214 -20.46 -6.85 -11.86
C ALA A 214 -20.63 -7.00 -10.34
N LEU A 215 -21.08 -5.94 -9.65
CA LEU A 215 -21.38 -5.98 -8.21
C LEU A 215 -22.50 -6.98 -7.89
N GLU A 216 -23.60 -6.97 -8.65
CA GLU A 216 -24.72 -7.92 -8.49
C GLU A 216 -24.30 -9.38 -8.62
N THR A 217 -23.31 -9.67 -9.47
CA THR A 217 -22.84 -11.02 -9.77
C THR A 217 -21.66 -11.46 -8.91
N GLY A 218 -21.21 -10.59 -7.99
CA GLY A 218 -20.01 -10.81 -7.16
C GLY A 218 -18.71 -10.84 -7.97
N CYS A 219 -18.68 -10.17 -9.12
CA CYS A 219 -17.49 -9.96 -9.92
C CYS A 219 -16.66 -8.83 -9.30
N ARG A 220 -15.37 -9.08 -9.03
CA ARG A 220 -14.44 -8.04 -8.58
C ARG A 220 -14.19 -7.06 -9.73
N ILE A 221 -13.95 -5.79 -9.41
CA ILE A 221 -13.71 -4.76 -10.42
C ILE A 221 -12.34 -4.14 -10.16
N GLN A 222 -11.50 -4.12 -11.19
CA GLN A 222 -10.24 -3.40 -11.21
C GLN A 222 -10.28 -2.33 -12.31
N VAL A 223 -10.02 -1.09 -11.91
CA VAL A 223 -9.86 0.02 -12.86
C VAL A 223 -8.36 0.25 -13.07
N ILE A 224 -7.95 0.31 -14.32
CA ILE A 224 -6.55 0.55 -14.75
C ILE A 224 -6.49 1.92 -15.41
N ARG A 225 -5.42 2.70 -15.21
CA ARG A 225 -5.29 4.03 -15.83
C ARG A 225 -4.24 4.03 -16.91
N GLY A 226 -4.67 4.16 -18.17
CA GLY A 226 -3.80 4.52 -19.28
C GLY A 226 -2.78 3.45 -19.63
N ASP A 227 -3.12 2.18 -19.43
CA ASP A 227 -2.23 1.06 -19.79
C ASP A 227 -2.30 0.80 -21.31
N PRO A 228 -1.16 0.88 -22.04
CA PRO A 228 -1.16 0.71 -23.49
C PRO A 228 -1.57 -0.70 -23.95
N ALA A 229 -1.20 -1.74 -23.20
CA ALA A 229 -1.50 -3.12 -23.58
C ALA A 229 -3.00 -3.40 -23.41
N LEU A 230 -3.60 -2.92 -22.33
CA LEU A 230 -5.05 -2.99 -22.14
C LEU A 230 -5.78 -2.20 -23.22
N HIS A 231 -5.27 -1.02 -23.61
CA HIS A 231 -5.86 -0.20 -24.65
C HIS A 231 -5.90 -0.95 -26.00
N LEU A 232 -4.77 -1.51 -26.42
CA LEU A 232 -4.64 -2.33 -27.64
C LEU A 232 -5.57 -3.56 -27.61
N ALA A 233 -5.79 -4.12 -26.43
CA ALA A 233 -6.66 -5.28 -26.25
C ALA A 233 -8.15 -4.93 -26.09
N GLY A 234 -8.54 -3.68 -26.38
CA GLY A 234 -9.93 -3.24 -26.41
C GLY A 234 -10.40 -2.49 -25.16
N SER A 235 -9.47 -2.10 -24.28
CA SER A 235 -9.69 -1.26 -23.08
C SER A 235 -10.60 -1.87 -22.00
N ILE A 236 -11.02 -3.13 -22.16
CA ILE A 236 -11.88 -3.85 -21.23
C ILE A 236 -11.69 -5.37 -21.38
N GLY A 237 -11.74 -6.10 -20.27
CA GLY A 237 -11.70 -7.55 -20.24
C GLY A 237 -12.19 -8.14 -18.92
N ALA A 238 -12.32 -9.46 -18.86
CA ALA A 238 -12.62 -10.16 -17.62
C ALA A 238 -11.98 -11.55 -17.56
N HIS A 239 -11.45 -11.90 -16.38
CA HIS A 239 -11.12 -13.29 -16.05
C HIS A 239 -12.40 -14.07 -15.76
N LEU A 240 -12.49 -15.26 -16.29
CA LEU A 240 -13.61 -16.17 -16.10
C LEU A 240 -13.41 -17.03 -14.83
N ARG A 241 -14.51 -17.40 -14.20
CA ARG A 241 -14.56 -18.45 -13.18
C ARG A 241 -14.25 -19.77 -13.88
N LEU A 242 -13.25 -20.51 -13.40
CA LEU A 242 -13.00 -21.86 -13.88
C LEU A 242 -14.26 -22.72 -13.62
N PRO A 243 -14.69 -23.55 -14.58
CA PRO A 243 -15.70 -24.55 -14.31
C PRO A 243 -15.19 -25.47 -13.20
N ARG A 244 -16.04 -25.71 -12.20
CA ARG A 244 -15.77 -26.71 -11.14
C ARG A 244 -15.90 -28.11 -11.70
#